data_AF-A0A3S1RWI7-F1
#
_entry.id   AF-A0A3S1RWI7-F1
#
_cell.length_a   1.000
_cell.length_b   1.000
_cell.length_c   1.000
_cell.angle_alpha   90.00
_cell.angle_beta   90.00
_cell.angle_gamma   90.00
#
_symmetry.space_group_name_H-M   'P 1'
#
loop_
_entity.id
_entity.type
_entity.pdbx_description
1 polymer ?
#
loop_
_entity_poly.entity_id
_entity_poly.type
_entity_poly.pdbx_seq_one_letter_code
_entity_poly.pdbx_strand_id
1 'polypeptide(L)'
;EVMGDHFWAAMDEFDLEHEEISEALGDHWTRILWGCAFEDFLTQVYEPDGRTFVDAYLKRRGWKESVQAKAYMKALSVSVMSLYEASEIVPGKSFLARDLIRDGESILVSEGTATQTLKQWERIAARIVPLGDKHIISGGLLPFSPEASDALLEGLKALPGKRRRS
;
A
#
# COMPACT_ATOMS: atom_id res chain seq x y z
N GLU A 1 -15.73 -0.36 10.03
CA GLU A 1 -15.34 -1.67 9.44
C GLU A 1 -14.16 -1.39 8.54
N VAL A 2 -13.14 -2.25 8.46
CA VAL A 2 -11.92 -1.95 7.68
C VAL A 2 -12.23 -1.43 6.27
N MET A 3 -13.12 -2.07 5.53
CA MET A 3 -13.50 -1.58 4.20
C MET A 3 -14.23 -0.24 4.25
N GLY A 4 -15.10 -0.06 5.23
CA GLY A 4 -15.88 1.17 5.37
C GLY A 4 -15.07 2.39 5.76
N ASP A 5 -14.14 2.22 6.70
CA ASP A 5 -13.24 3.28 7.14
C ASP A 5 -12.29 3.72 6.00
N HIS A 6 -12.10 2.87 4.98
CA HIS A 6 -11.26 3.12 3.81
C HIS A 6 -12.01 3.67 2.58
N PHE A 7 -13.19 3.12 2.26
CA PHE A 7 -13.80 3.31 0.94
C PHE A 7 -15.18 3.96 0.95
N TRP A 8 -15.97 3.88 2.02
CA TRP A 8 -17.36 4.36 1.99
C TRP A 8 -17.46 5.84 1.62
N ALA A 9 -16.59 6.69 2.17
CA ALA A 9 -16.58 8.11 1.80
C ALA A 9 -16.28 8.36 0.31
N ALA A 10 -15.47 7.51 -0.32
CA ALA A 10 -15.23 7.60 -1.76
C ALA A 10 -16.43 7.05 -2.55
N MET A 11 -17.02 5.93 -2.11
CA MET A 11 -18.20 5.35 -2.75
C MET A 11 -19.39 6.30 -2.73
N ASP A 12 -19.64 6.96 -1.59
CA ASP A 12 -20.70 7.95 -1.43
C ASP A 12 -20.52 9.13 -2.41
N GLU A 13 -19.29 9.58 -2.66
CA GLU A 13 -18.98 10.65 -3.65
C GLU A 13 -19.30 10.23 -5.09
N PHE A 14 -19.23 8.92 -5.37
CA PHE A 14 -19.57 8.34 -6.67
C PHE A 14 -21.02 7.83 -6.74
N ASP A 15 -21.84 8.06 -5.71
CA ASP A 15 -23.23 7.58 -5.61
C ASP A 15 -23.33 6.05 -5.77
N LEU A 16 -22.38 5.32 -5.17
CA LEU A 16 -22.31 3.86 -5.19
C LEU A 16 -22.76 3.26 -3.85
N GLU A 17 -23.63 2.27 -3.90
CA GLU A 17 -24.00 1.51 -2.71
C GLU A 17 -22.82 0.65 -2.23
N HIS A 18 -22.68 0.47 -0.91
CA HIS A 18 -21.50 -0.19 -0.32
C HIS A 18 -21.31 -1.66 -0.77
N GLU A 19 -22.40 -2.30 -1.22
CA GLU A 19 -22.41 -3.65 -1.77
C GLU A 19 -22.00 -3.71 -3.26
N GLU A 20 -22.06 -2.59 -3.99
CA GLU A 20 -21.85 -2.52 -5.44
C GLU A 20 -20.38 -2.39 -5.85
N ILE A 21 -19.44 -2.28 -4.89
CA ILE A 21 -18.00 -2.09 -5.21
C ILE A 21 -17.45 -3.18 -6.13
N SER A 22 -17.91 -4.43 -5.95
CA SER A 22 -17.49 -5.56 -6.79
C SER A 22 -18.07 -5.49 -8.19
N GLU A 23 -19.30 -4.98 -8.33
CA GLU A 23 -19.94 -4.80 -9.63
C GLU A 23 -19.30 -3.65 -10.41
N ALA A 24 -18.94 -2.56 -9.72
CA ALA A 24 -18.32 -1.39 -10.32
C ALA A 24 -16.87 -1.65 -10.78
N LEU A 25 -16.08 -2.38 -9.99
CA LEU A 25 -14.63 -2.55 -10.22
C LEU A 25 -14.25 -3.94 -10.75
N GLY A 26 -15.14 -4.91 -10.64
CA GLY A 26 -14.86 -6.32 -10.87
C GLY A 26 -14.08 -6.97 -9.72
N ASP A 27 -14.19 -8.29 -9.64
CA ASP A 27 -13.63 -9.10 -8.54
C ASP A 27 -12.11 -8.92 -8.35
N HIS A 28 -11.38 -8.74 -9.45
CA HIS A 28 -9.93 -8.60 -9.41
C HIS A 28 -9.48 -7.36 -8.63
N TRP A 29 -10.01 -6.18 -9.00
CA TRP A 29 -9.66 -4.92 -8.37
C TRP A 29 -10.24 -4.81 -6.96
N THR A 30 -11.43 -5.35 -6.75
CA THR A 30 -12.05 -5.43 -5.42
C THR A 30 -11.18 -6.20 -4.44
N ARG A 31 -10.60 -7.33 -4.87
CA ARG A 31 -9.65 -8.09 -4.05
C ARG A 31 -8.37 -7.32 -3.74
N ILE A 32 -7.84 -6.56 -4.70
CA ILE A 32 -6.64 -5.74 -4.50
C ILE A 32 -6.94 -4.61 -3.49
N LEU A 33 -8.06 -3.90 -3.64
CA LEU A 33 -8.49 -2.86 -2.71
C LEU A 33 -8.71 -3.39 -1.30
N TRP A 34 -9.33 -4.55 -1.16
CA TRP A 34 -9.45 -5.22 0.13
C TRP A 34 -8.07 -5.49 0.75
N GLY A 35 -7.10 -5.93 -0.06
CA GLY A 35 -5.71 -6.10 0.36
C GLY A 35 -5.10 -4.80 0.87
N CYS A 36 -5.29 -3.69 0.15
CA CYS A 36 -4.81 -2.37 0.56
C CYS A 36 -5.40 -1.94 1.91
N ALA A 37 -6.74 -2.01 2.08
CA ALA A 37 -7.40 -1.63 3.32
C ALA A 37 -7.02 -2.55 4.49
N PHE A 38 -6.89 -3.85 4.24
CA PHE A 38 -6.42 -4.79 5.24
C PHE A 38 -4.99 -4.47 5.71
N GLU A 39 -4.09 -4.15 4.78
CA GLU A 39 -2.72 -3.76 5.13
C GLU A 39 -2.67 -2.45 5.91
N ASP A 40 -3.47 -1.45 5.54
CA ASP A 40 -3.58 -0.19 6.27
C ASP A 40 -4.09 -0.43 7.70
N PHE A 41 -5.08 -1.30 7.89
CA PHE A 41 -5.54 -1.75 9.21
C PHE A 41 -4.41 -2.36 10.05
N LEU A 42 -3.54 -3.18 9.44
CA LEU A 42 -2.40 -3.80 10.13
C LEU A 42 -1.35 -2.77 10.60
N THR A 43 -1.30 -1.60 9.98
CA THR A 43 -0.36 -0.51 10.33
C THR A 43 -0.89 0.46 11.38
N GLN A 44 -2.19 0.44 11.66
CA GLN A 44 -2.78 1.35 12.64
C GLN A 44 -2.23 1.10 14.04
N VAL A 45 -1.91 2.17 14.76
CA VAL A 45 -1.44 2.14 16.14
C VAL A 45 -2.62 2.45 17.06
N TYR A 46 -2.89 1.54 17.99
CA TYR A 46 -4.04 1.64 18.89
C TYR A 46 -3.62 1.98 20.31
N GLU A 47 -4.34 2.93 20.90
CA GLU A 47 -4.27 3.30 22.32
C GLU A 47 -4.95 2.25 23.21
N PRO A 48 -4.59 2.15 24.51
CA PRO A 48 -3.58 2.95 25.23
C PRO A 48 -2.15 2.40 25.11
N ASP A 49 -1.97 1.21 24.51
CA ASP A 49 -0.70 0.48 24.53
C ASP A 49 0.28 0.94 23.44
N GLY A 50 -0.16 1.79 22.50
CA GLY A 50 0.63 2.24 21.36
C GLY A 50 1.08 1.08 20.45
N ARG A 51 0.21 0.07 20.27
CA ARG A 51 0.53 -1.16 19.53
C ARG A 51 -0.29 -1.33 18.27
N THR A 52 0.32 -1.93 17.26
CA THR A 52 -0.38 -2.38 16.05
C THR A 52 -1.09 -3.72 16.28
N PHE A 53 -2.01 -4.08 15.36
CA PHE A 53 -2.59 -5.42 15.37
C PHE A 53 -1.53 -6.51 15.20
N VAL A 54 -0.50 -6.24 14.39
CA VAL A 54 0.64 -7.14 14.21
C VAL A 54 1.37 -7.40 15.53
N ASP A 55 1.58 -6.37 16.36
CA ASP A 55 2.19 -6.53 17.69
C ASP A 55 1.37 -7.47 18.57
N ALA A 56 0.06 -7.26 18.61
CA ALA A 56 -0.87 -8.09 19.39
C ALA A 56 -0.89 -9.54 18.89
N TYR A 57 -0.93 -9.74 17.57
CA TYR A 57 -0.89 -11.06 16.95
C TYR A 57 0.41 -11.80 17.27
N LEU A 58 1.57 -11.17 17.04
CA LEU A 58 2.87 -11.78 17.28
C LEU A 58 3.11 -12.09 18.77
N LYS A 59 2.61 -11.25 19.67
CA LYS A 59 2.65 -11.52 21.12
C LYS A 59 1.86 -12.79 21.48
N ARG A 60 0.69 -13.00 20.89
CA ARG A 60 -0.20 -14.14 21.21
C ARG A 60 0.16 -15.42 20.46
N ARG A 61 0.60 -15.30 19.20
CA ARG A 61 0.70 -16.42 18.25
C ARG A 61 2.03 -16.49 17.51
N GLY A 62 2.95 -15.56 17.73
CA GLY A 62 4.24 -15.53 17.03
C GLY A 62 5.04 -16.83 17.18
N TRP A 63 4.88 -17.61 18.25
CA TRP A 63 5.56 -18.91 18.36
C TRP A 63 5.17 -19.93 17.27
N LYS A 64 4.04 -19.72 16.56
CA LYS A 64 3.62 -20.53 15.40
C LYS A 64 4.19 -20.05 14.07
N GLU A 65 4.85 -18.89 14.06
CA GLU A 65 5.30 -18.21 12.85
C GLU A 65 6.80 -18.41 12.64
N SER A 66 7.21 -18.55 11.37
CA SER A 66 8.62 -18.58 11.00
C SER A 66 9.31 -17.24 11.31
N VAL A 67 10.64 -17.24 11.36
CA VAL A 67 11.42 -16.00 11.55
C VAL A 67 11.14 -15.01 10.43
N GLN A 68 11.07 -15.50 9.20
CA GLN A 68 10.79 -14.72 8.00
C GLN A 68 9.38 -14.12 8.03
N ALA A 69 8.36 -14.89 8.43
CA ALA A 69 6.99 -14.40 8.54
C ALA A 69 6.87 -13.29 9.60
N LYS A 70 7.53 -13.45 10.75
CA LYS A 70 7.61 -12.39 11.78
C LYS A 70 8.25 -11.13 11.26
N ALA A 71 9.39 -11.26 10.57
CA ALA A 71 10.12 -10.13 10.00
C ALA A 71 9.26 -9.39 8.97
N TYR A 72 8.59 -10.12 8.07
CA TYR A 72 7.67 -9.56 7.10
C TYR A 72 6.51 -8.81 7.77
N MET A 73 5.82 -9.43 8.74
CA MET A 73 4.71 -8.77 9.43
C MET A 73 5.15 -7.49 10.15
N LYS A 74 6.31 -7.51 10.82
CA LYS A 74 6.87 -6.31 11.49
C LYS A 74 7.25 -5.22 10.50
N ALA A 75 7.84 -5.57 9.38
CA ALA A 75 8.19 -4.61 8.35
C ALA A 75 6.94 -4.03 7.68
N LEU A 76 5.92 -4.86 7.45
CA LEU A 76 4.61 -4.44 6.94
C LEU A 76 3.95 -3.44 7.90
N SER A 77 3.94 -3.71 9.22
CA SER A 77 3.26 -2.85 10.20
C SER A 77 3.82 -1.44 10.33
N VAL A 78 5.02 -1.18 9.83
CA VAL A 78 5.66 0.15 9.83
C VAL A 78 5.86 0.74 8.43
N SER A 79 5.46 0.01 7.39
CA SER A 79 5.48 0.51 6.02
C SER A 79 4.35 1.51 5.79
N VAL A 80 4.32 2.18 4.64
CA VAL A 80 3.21 3.02 4.20
C VAL A 80 2.91 2.77 2.72
N MET A 81 1.64 2.89 2.33
CA MET A 81 1.24 3.01 0.94
C MET A 81 1.78 4.34 0.38
N SER A 82 2.33 4.31 -0.83
CA SER A 82 2.74 5.52 -1.54
C SER A 82 2.52 5.37 -3.05
N LEU A 83 2.67 6.47 -3.77
CA LEU A 83 2.66 6.50 -5.23
C LEU A 83 4.10 6.46 -5.74
N TYR A 84 4.40 5.52 -6.62
CA TYR A 84 5.73 5.30 -7.16
C TYR A 84 5.75 5.38 -8.69
N GLU A 85 6.81 5.94 -9.23
CA GLU A 85 7.14 5.82 -10.65
C GLU A 85 8.20 4.74 -10.86
N ALA A 86 7.95 3.83 -11.79
CA ALA A 86 8.83 2.71 -12.08
C ALA A 86 9.89 3.06 -13.15
N SER A 87 11.14 2.67 -12.92
CA SER A 87 12.22 2.76 -13.89
C SER A 87 13.13 1.54 -13.83
N GLU A 88 14.08 1.43 -14.77
CA GLU A 88 15.08 0.33 -14.81
C GLU A 88 14.49 -1.07 -14.59
N ILE A 89 13.39 -1.35 -15.31
CA ILE A 89 12.63 -2.59 -15.16
C ILE A 89 13.41 -3.76 -15.76
N VAL A 90 13.58 -4.80 -14.96
CA VAL A 90 14.12 -6.10 -15.37
C VAL A 90 13.00 -7.13 -15.23
N PRO A 91 12.38 -7.57 -16.35
CA PRO A 91 11.25 -8.49 -16.32
C PRO A 91 11.53 -9.76 -15.51
N GLY A 92 10.61 -10.10 -14.60
CA GLY A 92 10.72 -11.26 -13.74
C GLY A 92 11.64 -11.10 -12.54
N LYS A 93 12.20 -9.91 -12.29
CA LYS A 93 13.24 -9.71 -11.28
C LYS A 93 13.05 -8.47 -10.42
N SER A 94 13.03 -7.29 -11.04
CA SER A 94 13.13 -6.04 -10.29
C SER A 94 12.77 -4.80 -11.10
N PHE A 95 12.60 -3.68 -10.40
CA PHE A 95 12.57 -2.33 -10.95
C PHE A 95 13.03 -1.33 -9.89
N LEU A 96 13.39 -0.11 -10.31
CA LEU A 96 13.58 1.02 -9.41
C LEU A 96 12.25 1.74 -9.19
N ALA A 97 11.89 2.01 -7.93
CA ALA A 97 10.68 2.73 -7.56
C ALA A 97 11.04 4.09 -6.96
N ARG A 98 10.67 5.18 -7.65
CA ARG A 98 10.82 6.55 -7.15
C ARG A 98 9.53 7.00 -6.48
N ASP A 99 9.59 7.37 -5.20
CA ASP A 99 8.41 7.82 -4.47
C ASP A 99 8.02 9.26 -4.88
N LEU A 100 6.81 9.43 -5.37
CA LEU A 100 6.29 10.72 -5.87
C LEU A 100 5.64 11.57 -4.76
N ILE A 101 5.31 10.99 -3.60
CA ILE A 101 4.63 11.69 -2.51
C ILE A 101 5.63 12.12 -1.44
N ARG A 102 6.50 11.20 -1.02
CA ARG A 102 7.43 11.43 0.10
C ARG A 102 8.75 12.04 -0.32
N ASP A 103 9.02 12.05 -1.63
CA ASP A 103 10.24 12.52 -2.28
C ASP A 103 11.51 11.86 -1.72
N GLY A 104 12.22 11.11 -2.57
CA GLY A 104 13.39 10.34 -2.12
C GLY A 104 14.11 9.62 -3.24
N GLU A 105 15.25 9.03 -2.90
CA GLU A 105 16.01 8.20 -3.84
C GLU A 105 15.19 6.99 -4.27
N SER A 106 15.35 6.61 -5.54
CA SER A 106 14.71 5.42 -6.08
C SER A 106 15.23 4.18 -5.34
N ILE A 107 14.31 3.30 -4.93
CA ILE A 107 14.66 2.05 -4.26
C ILE A 107 14.53 0.86 -5.22
N LEU A 108 15.48 -0.07 -5.15
CA LEU A 108 15.42 -1.31 -5.92
C LEU A 108 14.41 -2.27 -5.28
N VAL A 109 13.33 -2.55 -6.02
CA VAL A 109 12.26 -3.45 -5.61
C VAL A 109 12.43 -4.79 -6.33
N SER A 110 12.43 -5.88 -5.57
CA SER A 110 12.39 -7.24 -6.09
C SER A 110 10.93 -7.65 -6.31
N GLU A 111 10.58 -7.89 -7.57
CA GLU A 111 9.21 -8.20 -7.98
C GLU A 111 9.27 -9.06 -9.26
N GLY A 112 8.51 -10.14 -9.33
CA GLY A 112 8.58 -11.12 -10.42
C GLY A 112 7.40 -11.11 -11.42
N THR A 113 6.22 -10.66 -10.99
CA THR A 113 4.96 -10.80 -11.73
C THR A 113 4.56 -9.50 -12.40
N ALA A 114 4.50 -8.40 -11.64
CA ALA A 114 4.20 -7.07 -12.14
C ALA A 114 5.24 -6.61 -13.18
N THR A 115 6.53 -6.92 -12.99
CA THR A 115 7.61 -6.57 -13.92
C THR A 115 7.49 -7.24 -15.30
N GLN A 116 6.59 -8.21 -15.49
CA GLN A 116 6.30 -8.79 -16.79
C GLN A 116 5.49 -7.85 -17.69
N THR A 117 4.68 -6.97 -17.09
CA THR A 117 3.75 -6.08 -17.82
C THR A 117 3.99 -4.61 -17.53
N LEU A 118 4.62 -4.28 -16.39
CA LEU A 118 4.98 -2.93 -15.98
C LEU A 118 5.92 -2.31 -17.01
N LYS A 119 5.60 -1.11 -17.45
CA LYS A 119 6.40 -0.35 -18.42
C LYS A 119 7.16 0.77 -17.73
N GLN A 120 8.21 1.19 -18.41
CA GLN A 120 9.03 2.29 -17.95
C GLN A 120 8.16 3.55 -17.77
N TRP A 121 8.34 4.23 -16.64
CA TRP A 121 7.62 5.43 -16.22
C TRP A 121 6.14 5.23 -15.86
N GLU A 122 5.66 3.98 -15.83
CA GLU A 122 4.33 3.72 -15.26
C GLU A 122 4.32 4.01 -13.76
N ARG A 123 3.17 4.49 -13.29
CA ARG A 123 2.94 4.87 -11.91
C ARG A 123 2.06 3.84 -11.23
N ILE A 124 2.44 3.46 -10.01
CA ILE A 124 1.72 2.47 -9.21
C ILE A 124 1.56 2.99 -7.79
N ALA A 125 0.37 2.81 -7.22
CA ALA A 125 0.20 2.92 -5.77
C ALA A 125 0.45 1.54 -5.16
N ALA A 126 1.44 1.46 -4.29
CA ALA A 126 1.86 0.22 -3.68
C ALA A 126 2.44 0.47 -2.29
N ARG A 127 2.59 -0.60 -1.53
CA ARG A 127 3.30 -0.59 -0.26
C ARG A 127 4.56 -1.42 -0.41
N ILE A 128 5.70 -0.77 -0.22
CA ILE A 128 7.01 -1.40 -0.33
C ILE A 128 7.51 -1.76 1.07
N VAL A 129 7.84 -3.03 1.27
CA VAL A 129 8.23 -3.61 2.55
C VAL A 129 9.69 -4.06 2.48
N PRO A 130 10.57 -3.62 3.40
CA PRO A 130 11.92 -4.16 3.50
C PRO A 130 11.89 -5.56 4.14
N LEU A 131 12.48 -6.54 3.45
CA LEU A 131 12.58 -7.91 3.93
C LEU A 131 14.01 -8.44 3.70
N GLY A 132 14.82 -8.40 4.75
CA GLY A 132 16.24 -8.73 4.66
C GLY A 132 17.00 -7.65 3.89
N ASP A 133 17.69 -8.04 2.83
CA ASP A 133 18.44 -7.18 1.91
C ASP A 133 17.61 -6.65 0.73
N LYS A 134 16.32 -6.99 0.68
CA LYS A 134 15.43 -6.66 -0.44
C LYS A 134 14.30 -5.75 -0.01
N HIS A 135 13.79 -5.01 -0.98
CA HIS A 135 12.47 -4.38 -0.91
C HIS A 135 11.51 -5.18 -1.78
N ILE A 136 10.31 -5.44 -1.29
CA ILE A 136 9.27 -6.17 -2.01
C ILE A 136 7.96 -5.37 -1.97
N ILE A 137 7.09 -5.60 -2.95
CA ILE A 137 5.71 -5.09 -2.90
C ILE A 137 4.89 -6.02 -2.00
N SER A 138 4.04 -5.46 -1.14
CA SER A 138 3.04 -6.22 -0.38
C SER A 138 1.86 -6.63 -1.28
N GLY A 139 0.72 -7.04 -0.71
CA GLY A 139 -0.41 -7.59 -1.46
C GLY A 139 -1.12 -6.58 -2.37
N GLY A 140 -0.99 -5.27 -2.13
CA GLY A 140 -1.65 -4.23 -2.92
C GLY A 140 -0.72 -3.57 -3.95
N LEU A 141 -1.09 -3.65 -5.24
CA LEU A 141 -0.52 -2.87 -6.33
C LEU A 141 -1.65 -2.35 -7.22
N LEU A 142 -1.83 -1.03 -7.23
CA LEU A 142 -2.85 -0.36 -8.03
C LEU A 142 -2.17 0.42 -9.16
N PRO A 143 -2.51 0.19 -10.43
CA PRO A 143 -2.04 1.01 -11.52
C PRO A 143 -2.63 2.41 -11.40
N PHE A 144 -1.83 3.42 -11.66
CA PHE A 144 -2.24 4.81 -11.66
C PHE A 144 -1.92 5.43 -13.02
N SER A 145 -2.93 6.02 -13.66
CA SER A 145 -2.68 6.80 -14.87
C SER A 145 -1.88 8.07 -14.52
N PRO A 146 -1.18 8.69 -15.49
CA PRO A 146 -0.55 9.99 -15.29
C PRO A 146 -1.53 11.03 -14.76
N GLU A 147 -2.74 11.09 -15.31
CA GLU A 147 -3.77 12.07 -14.94
C GLU A 147 -4.27 11.84 -13.50
N ALA A 148 -4.55 10.59 -13.13
CA ALA A 148 -4.97 10.24 -11.76
C ALA A 148 -3.85 10.54 -10.74
N SER A 149 -2.60 10.30 -11.13
CA SER A 149 -1.43 10.61 -10.31
C SER A 149 -1.29 12.11 -10.08
N ASP A 150 -1.40 12.91 -11.14
CA ASP A 150 -1.27 14.36 -11.06
C ASP A 150 -2.41 14.95 -10.22
N ALA A 151 -3.65 14.45 -10.40
CA ALA A 151 -4.79 14.83 -9.57
C ALA A 151 -4.58 14.51 -8.08
N LEU A 152 -4.04 13.32 -7.77
CA LEU A 152 -3.69 12.94 -6.39
C LEU A 152 -2.64 13.87 -5.80
N LEU A 153 -1.55 14.12 -6.54
CA LEU A 153 -0.44 14.96 -6.07
C LEU A 153 -0.88 16.42 -5.84
N GLU A 154 -1.70 16.99 -6.74
CA GLU A 154 -2.26 18.33 -6.55
C GLU A 154 -3.24 18.37 -5.36
N GLY A 155 -4.09 17.35 -5.21
CA GLY A 155 -4.99 17.23 -4.06
C GLY A 155 -4.22 17.19 -2.73
N LEU A 156 -3.13 16.42 -2.65
CA LEU A 156 -2.28 16.35 -1.47
C LEU A 156 -1.59 17.68 -1.14
N LYS A 157 -1.16 18.45 -2.15
CA LYS A 157 -0.58 19.80 -1.95
C LYS A 157 -1.61 20.80 -1.42
N ALA A 158 -2.87 20.65 -1.83
CA ALA A 158 -3.96 21.54 -1.40
C ALA A 158 -4.45 21.26 0.02
N LEU A 159 -4.15 20.08 0.59
CA LEU A 159 -4.52 19.76 1.98
C LEU A 159 -3.73 20.65 2.96
N PRO A 160 -4.41 21.40 3.85
CA PRO A 160 -3.73 22.14 4.89
C PRO A 160 -2.97 21.14 5.77
N GLY A 161 -1.65 21.27 5.83
CA GLY A 161 -0.80 20.37 6.61
C GLY A 161 -1.33 20.23 8.03
N LYS A 162 -1.83 19.04 8.39
CA LYS A 162 -2.16 18.73 9.79
C LYS A 162 -0.86 18.91 10.58
N ARG A 163 -0.71 20.04 11.29
CA ARG A 163 0.27 20.17 12.37
C ARG A 163 0.04 18.97 13.29
N ARG A 164 1.06 18.13 13.46
CA ARG A 164 1.12 17.17 14.57
C ARG A 164 0.68 17.92 15.82
N ARG A 165 -0.41 17.51 16.45
CA ARG A 165 -0.67 17.91 17.83
C ARG A 165 0.48 17.31 18.63
N SER A 166 1.37 18.19 19.08
CA SER A 166 2.42 17.93 20.08
C SER A 166 1.80 17.41 21.37
#